data_AF-A0A2R6DBJ1-F1
#
_entry.id   AF-A0A2R6DBJ1-F1
#
_cell.length_a   1.000
_cell.length_b   1.000
_cell.length_c   1.000
_cell.angle_alpha   90.00
_cell.angle_beta   90.00
_cell.angle_gamma   90.00
#
_symmetry.space_group_name_H-M   'P 1'
#
loop_
_entity.id
_entity.type
_entity.pdbx_description
1 polymer ?
#
loop_
_entity_poly.entity_id
_entity_poly.type
_entity_poly.pdbx_seq_one_letter_code
_entity_poly.pdbx_strand_id
1 'polypeptide(L)'
;MTAPAVVGLPAPAVAAVALPLQAGLGNLLVLSSSFLFGVYKGFDEYRVSRLIRDTATETVQAAAVGRTELSGTAEPDDTVFHRPFTDGECLYARYSVKEESNSDDGSEWVSVAGDV
;
A
#
# COMPACT_ATOMS: atom_id res chain seq x y z
N MET A 1 53.24 -63.78 27.56
CA MET A 1 51.96 -63.76 28.30
C MET A 1 51.28 -62.43 27.98
N THR A 2 50.29 -62.43 27.06
CA THR A 2 48.85 -62.09 27.30
C THR A 2 48.67 -60.63 27.75
N ALA A 3 47.89 -59.73 27.14
CA ALA A 3 46.63 -59.78 26.39
C ALA A 3 46.40 -58.42 25.63
N PRO A 4 45.31 -58.22 24.84
CA PRO A 4 45.17 -57.18 23.82
C PRO A 4 44.44 -55.91 24.31
N ALA A 5 44.57 -54.79 23.59
CA ALA A 5 43.71 -53.62 23.80
C ALA A 5 43.27 -53.02 22.45
N VAL A 6 41.99 -53.23 22.17
CA VAL A 6 41.22 -52.61 21.09
C VAL A 6 40.82 -51.22 21.59
N VAL A 7 41.29 -50.15 20.95
CA VAL A 7 40.79 -48.78 21.15
C VAL A 7 40.92 -48.12 19.78
N GLY A 8 39.87 -47.85 19.03
CA GLY A 8 38.63 -47.19 19.39
C GLY A 8 38.54 -46.02 18.42
N LEU A 9 37.86 -46.25 17.28
CA LEU A 9 37.63 -45.28 16.22
C LEU A 9 37.10 -43.96 16.83
N PRO A 10 37.61 -42.77 16.50
CA PRO A 10 37.01 -41.54 16.99
C PRO A 10 35.60 -41.43 16.40
N ALA A 11 34.58 -41.47 17.27
CA ALA A 11 33.19 -41.22 16.90
C ALA A 11 33.06 -39.86 16.20
N PRO A 12 32.16 -39.71 15.21
CA PRO A 12 31.92 -38.41 14.60
C PRO A 12 31.39 -37.48 15.70
N ALA A 13 32.11 -36.39 15.95
CA ALA A 13 31.62 -35.30 16.75
C ALA A 13 30.32 -34.81 16.12
N VAL A 14 29.19 -35.22 16.69
CA VAL A 14 27.88 -34.68 16.37
C VAL A 14 27.96 -33.22 16.77
N ALA A 15 28.11 -32.33 15.78
CA ALA A 15 28.04 -30.90 16.00
C ALA A 15 26.66 -30.59 16.58
N ALA A 16 26.61 -30.36 17.90
CA ALA A 16 25.45 -29.79 18.53
C ALA A 16 25.25 -28.40 17.91
N VAL A 17 24.26 -28.27 17.04
CA VAL A 17 23.77 -26.97 16.57
C VAL A 17 23.15 -26.31 17.78
N ALA A 18 23.98 -25.59 18.54
CA ALA A 18 23.53 -24.69 19.57
C ALA A 18 22.82 -23.53 18.87
N LEU A 19 21.52 -23.69 18.64
CA LEU A 19 20.67 -22.53 18.33
C LEU A 19 20.83 -21.57 19.52
N PRO A 20 21.26 -20.32 19.31
CA PRO A 20 21.44 -19.38 20.40
C PRO A 20 20.07 -19.09 21.03
N LEU A 21 19.79 -19.74 22.15
CA LEU A 21 18.61 -19.53 22.99
C LEU A 21 18.55 -18.10 23.56
N GLN A 22 19.56 -17.27 23.30
CA GLN A 22 19.66 -15.86 23.71
C GLN A 22 18.94 -14.89 22.76
N ALA A 23 18.49 -15.35 21.58
CA ALA A 23 17.82 -14.53 20.57
C ALA A 23 16.27 -14.63 20.59
N GLY A 24 15.69 -15.18 21.65
CA GLY A 24 14.25 -15.46 21.72
C GLY A 24 13.39 -14.20 21.87
N LEU A 25 13.68 -13.34 22.85
CA LEU A 25 12.82 -12.19 23.16
C LEU A 25 13.02 -10.99 22.21
N GLY A 26 14.26 -10.68 21.84
CA GLY A 26 14.56 -9.56 20.94
C GLY A 26 13.93 -9.74 19.56
N ASN A 27 14.08 -10.93 18.98
CA ASN A 27 13.46 -11.25 17.70
C ASN A 27 11.93 -11.30 17.80
N LEU A 28 11.38 -11.79 18.91
CA LEU A 28 9.94 -11.79 19.13
C LEU A 28 9.38 -10.37 19.17
N LEU A 29 10.05 -9.44 19.86
CA LEU A 29 9.64 -8.03 19.90
C LEU A 29 9.73 -7.36 18.53
N VAL A 30 10.78 -7.63 17.75
CA VAL A 30 10.93 -7.09 16.38
C VAL A 30 9.85 -7.64 15.45
N LEU A 31 9.56 -8.93 15.53
CA LEU A 31 8.50 -9.57 14.73
C LEU A 31 7.12 -9.06 15.14
N SER A 32 6.84 -8.95 16.44
CA SER A 32 5.58 -8.38 16.94
C SER A 32 5.43 -6.91 16.55
N SER A 33 6.47 -6.10 16.66
CA SER A 33 6.44 -4.69 16.24
C SER A 33 6.20 -4.55 14.74
N SER A 34 6.89 -5.35 13.93
CA SER A 34 6.73 -5.34 12.47
C SER A 34 5.33 -5.79 12.05
N PHE A 35 4.79 -6.80 12.72
CA PHE A 35 3.43 -7.27 12.51
C PHE A 35 2.39 -6.20 12.88
N LEU A 36 2.50 -5.59 14.07
CA LEU A 36 1.60 -4.53 14.51
C LEU A 36 1.65 -3.33 13.57
N PHE A 37 2.83 -2.96 13.09
CA PHE A 37 3.00 -1.89 12.11
C PHE A 37 2.29 -2.22 10.78
N GLY A 38 2.47 -3.44 10.27
CA GLY A 38 1.78 -3.91 9.06
C GLY A 38 0.26 -3.91 9.22
N VAL A 39 -0.24 -4.39 10.36
CA VAL A 39 -1.67 -4.37 10.69
C VAL A 39 -2.20 -2.93 10.74
N TYR A 40 -1.51 -2.02 11.42
CA TYR A 40 -1.91 -0.61 11.50
C TYR A 40 -2.03 0.03 10.11
N LYS A 41 -1.01 -0.13 9.27
CA LYS A 41 -1.01 0.36 7.89
C LYS A 41 -2.12 -0.28 7.05
N GLY A 42 -2.33 -1.59 7.18
CA GLY A 42 -3.39 -2.30 6.48
C GLY A 42 -4.80 -1.83 6.90
N PHE A 43 -5.01 -1.53 8.19
CA PHE A 43 -6.28 -0.98 8.67
C PHE A 43 -6.54 0.42 8.15
N ASP A 44 -5.51 1.26 8.04
CA ASP A 44 -5.64 2.62 7.49
C ASP A 44 -6.04 2.58 6.01
N GLU A 45 -5.34 1.76 5.22
CA GLU A 45 -5.67 1.51 3.81
C GLU A 45 -7.08 0.92 3.66
N TYR A 46 -7.45 -0.02 4.53
CA TYR A 46 -8.79 -0.61 4.53
C TYR A 46 -9.87 0.43 4.83
N ARG A 47 -9.64 1.36 5.76
CA ARG A 47 -10.57 2.46 6.03
C ARG A 47 -10.75 3.33 4.80
N VAL A 48 -9.66 3.74 4.14
CA VAL A 48 -9.71 4.55 2.91
C VAL A 48 -10.45 3.80 1.81
N SER A 49 -10.12 2.53 1.57
CA SER A 49 -10.79 1.71 0.56
C SER A 49 -12.28 1.55 0.84
N ARG A 50 -12.66 1.37 2.12
CA ARG A 50 -14.06 1.30 2.52
C ARG A 50 -14.77 2.64 2.32
N LEU A 51 -14.13 3.76 2.65
CA LEU A 51 -14.68 5.10 2.44
C LEU A 51 -14.95 5.35 0.95
N ILE A 52 -14.08 4.89 0.06
CA ILE A 52 -14.30 4.96 -1.39
C ILE A 52 -15.50 4.09 -1.78
N ARG A 53 -15.55 2.82 -1.36
CA ARG A 53 -16.61 1.86 -1.73
C ARG A 53 -18.00 2.21 -1.19
N ASP A 54 -18.06 2.77 0.01
CA ASP A 54 -19.32 3.12 0.69
C ASP A 54 -19.83 4.52 0.27
N THR A 55 -19.10 5.23 -0.60
CA THR A 55 -19.56 6.52 -1.15
C THR A 55 -20.59 6.26 -2.25
N ALA A 56 -21.75 6.91 -2.18
CA ALA A 56 -22.79 6.76 -3.18
C ALA A 56 -22.32 7.32 -4.54
N THR A 57 -22.57 6.57 -5.61
CA THR A 57 -22.31 7.02 -6.97
C THR A 57 -23.45 7.94 -7.42
N GLU A 58 -23.14 9.21 -7.67
CA GLU A 58 -24.06 10.24 -8.14
C GLU A 58 -23.70 10.66 -9.58
N THR A 59 -24.65 11.28 -10.28
CA THR A 59 -24.40 11.85 -11.60
C THR A 59 -23.78 13.24 -11.47
N VAL A 60 -22.97 13.66 -12.46
CA VAL A 60 -22.31 14.98 -12.49
C VAL A 60 -23.30 16.14 -12.26
N GLN A 61 -24.56 15.98 -12.69
CA GLN A 61 -25.61 16.99 -12.60
C GLN A 61 -26.33 17.03 -11.24
N ALA A 62 -26.15 16.01 -10.39
CA ALA A 62 -26.86 15.84 -9.13
C ALA A 62 -25.91 15.58 -7.95
N ALA A 63 -24.65 16.00 -8.08
CA ALA A 63 -23.65 15.86 -7.03
C ALA A 63 -24.05 16.66 -5.78
N ALA A 64 -24.24 15.97 -4.66
CA ALA A 64 -24.48 16.61 -3.37
C ALA A 64 -23.18 17.25 -2.84
N VAL A 65 -23.32 18.33 -2.06
CA VAL A 65 -22.17 18.97 -1.38
C VAL A 65 -21.63 17.99 -0.34
N GLY A 66 -20.45 17.41 -0.61
CA GLY A 66 -19.80 16.41 0.25
C GLY A 66 -18.88 15.48 -0.54
N ARG A 67 -18.44 14.38 0.10
CA ARG A 67 -17.71 13.31 -0.61
C ARG A 67 -18.71 12.50 -1.43
N THR A 68 -18.59 12.57 -2.74
CA THR A 68 -19.44 11.84 -3.69
C THR A 68 -18.58 11.22 -4.79
N GLU A 69 -19.01 10.07 -5.31
CA GLU A 69 -18.38 9.44 -6.47
C GLU A 69 -19.19 9.83 -7.71
N LEU A 70 -18.53 10.37 -8.73
CA LEU A 70 -19.23 10.80 -9.95
C LEU A 70 -19.09 9.75 -11.04
N SER A 71 -20.22 9.38 -11.64
CA SER A 71 -20.25 8.55 -12.84
C SER A 71 -20.94 9.29 -13.99
N GLY A 72 -20.40 9.12 -15.19
CA GLY A 72 -20.92 9.72 -16.41
C GLY A 72 -20.19 9.21 -17.64
N THR A 73 -20.78 9.47 -18.81
CA THR A 73 -20.14 9.24 -20.10
C THR A 73 -19.41 10.50 -20.51
N ALA A 74 -18.11 10.40 -20.75
CA ALA A 74 -17.36 11.50 -21.33
C ALA A 74 -17.72 11.61 -22.82
N GLU A 75 -18.23 12.78 -23.22
CA GLU A 75 -18.53 13.09 -24.61
C GLU A 75 -17.44 14.02 -25.17
N PRO A 76 -17.03 13.83 -26.43
CA PRO A 76 -16.09 14.74 -27.09
C PRO A 76 -16.73 16.12 -27.25
N ASP A 77 -16.02 17.16 -26.82
CA ASP A 77 -16.42 18.55 -27.07
C ASP A 77 -15.89 19.00 -28.44
N ASP A 78 -14.62 19.40 -28.50
CA ASP A 78 -14.02 19.93 -29.74
C ASP A 78 -12.94 19.03 -30.37
N THR A 79 -12.18 18.30 -29.55
CA THR A 79 -11.00 17.55 -30.02
C THR A 79 -11.05 16.10 -29.58
N VAL A 80 -10.94 15.20 -30.56
CA VAL A 80 -10.84 13.77 -30.34
C VAL A 80 -9.42 13.33 -30.69
N PHE A 81 -8.77 12.59 -29.79
CA PHE A 81 -7.44 12.08 -30.04
C PHE A 81 -7.52 10.69 -30.65
N HIS A 82 -6.54 10.33 -31.48
CA HIS A 82 -6.40 8.96 -31.93
C HIS A 82 -5.62 8.13 -30.93
N ARG A 83 -6.05 6.89 -30.76
CA ARG A 83 -5.37 5.93 -29.90
C ARG A 83 -3.96 5.68 -30.45
N PRO A 84 -2.91 5.74 -29.60
CA PRO A 84 -1.53 5.68 -30.07
C PRO A 84 -1.10 4.31 -30.60
N PHE A 85 -1.77 3.23 -30.18
CA PHE A 85 -1.37 1.85 -30.46
C PHE A 85 -2.47 0.97 -31.07
N THR A 86 -3.69 1.48 -31.20
CA THR A 86 -4.83 0.75 -31.77
C THR A 86 -5.66 1.69 -32.63
N ASP A 87 -6.45 1.13 -33.53
CA ASP A 87 -7.41 1.94 -34.27
C ASP A 87 -8.54 2.40 -33.34
N GLY A 88 -8.92 3.67 -33.48
CA GLY A 88 -10.03 4.28 -32.76
C GLY A 88 -9.71 5.62 -32.11
N GLU A 89 -10.76 6.19 -31.53
CA GLU A 89 -10.75 7.49 -30.87
C GLU A 89 -10.58 7.32 -29.35
N CYS A 90 -9.97 8.32 -28.71
CA CYS A 90 -9.83 8.42 -27.26
C CYS A 90 -9.93 9.87 -26.78
N LEU A 91 -10.32 10.01 -25.52
CA LEU A 91 -10.34 11.29 -24.81
C LEU A 91 -9.15 11.36 -23.86
N TYR A 92 -8.56 12.54 -23.72
CA TYR A 92 -7.55 12.83 -22.71
C TYR A 92 -8.20 13.58 -21.55
N ALA A 93 -7.94 13.13 -20.32
CA ALA A 93 -8.43 13.76 -19.11
C ALA A 93 -7.25 14.21 -18.26
N ARG A 94 -7.27 15.47 -17.82
CA ARG A 94 -6.35 16.03 -16.84
C ARG A 94 -7.14 16.37 -15.58
N TYR A 95 -6.64 15.97 -14.42
CA TYR A 95 -7.25 16.29 -13.14
C TYR A 95 -6.30 17.07 -12.25
N SER A 96 -6.85 17.93 -11.40
CA SER A 96 -6.12 18.63 -10.34
C SER A 96 -6.96 18.61 -9.06
N VAL A 97 -6.36 18.20 -7.95
CA VAL A 97 -6.95 18.22 -6.63
C VAL A 97 -6.47 19.48 -5.91
N LYS A 98 -7.42 20.28 -5.43
CA LYS A 98 -7.15 21.50 -4.67
C LYS A 98 -7.81 21.41 -3.29
N GLU A 99 -7.14 21.96 -2.30
CA GLU A 99 -7.63 22.09 -0.94
C GLU A 99 -7.75 23.57 -0.59
N GLU A 100 -8.84 23.94 0.08
CA GLU A 100 -8.99 25.29 0.62
C GLU A 100 -8.19 25.39 1.93
N SER A 101 -7.08 26.13 1.88
CA SER A 101 -6.27 26.44 3.05
C SER A 101 -6.79 27.70 3.71
N ASN A 102 -7.15 27.61 4.98
CA ASN A 102 -7.57 28.76 5.78
C ASN A 102 -6.38 29.25 6.62
N SER A 103 -5.99 30.50 6.40
CA SER A 103 -4.96 31.21 7.18
C SER A 103 -5.59 32.41 7.89
N ASP A 104 -4.86 33.00 8.84
CA ASP A 104 -5.32 34.19 9.56
C ASP A 104 -5.60 35.37 8.62
N ASP A 105 -4.99 35.38 7.43
CA ASP A 105 -5.10 36.41 6.40
C ASP A 105 -6.13 36.09 5.29
N GLY A 106 -6.85 34.97 5.38
CA GLY A 106 -7.90 34.57 4.43
C GLY A 106 -7.80 33.12 3.94
N SER A 107 -8.69 32.75 3.00
CA SER A 107 -8.71 31.43 2.38
C SER A 107 -8.12 31.44 0.96
N GLU A 108 -7.28 30.45 0.65
CA GLU A 108 -6.67 30.25 -0.66
C GLU A 108 -6.80 28.79 -1.10
N TRP A 109 -7.05 28.57 -2.40
CA TRP A 109 -7.08 27.24 -3.00
C TRP A 109 -5.66 26.79 -3.38
N VAL A 110 -5.14 25.79 -2.69
CA VAL A 110 -3.79 25.24 -2.92
C VAL A 110 -3.90 23.90 -3.64
N SER A 111 -3.14 23.73 -4.73
CA SER A 111 -3.05 22.44 -5.43
C SER A 111 -2.27 21.43 -4.61
N VAL A 112 -2.91 20.31 -4.25
CA VAL A 112 -2.31 19.25 -3.43
C VAL A 112 -1.92 18.02 -4.25
N ALA A 113 -2.56 17.80 -5.40
CA ALA A 113 -2.20 16.77 -6.35
C ALA A 113 -2.69 17.14 -7.76
N GLY A 114 -2.12 16.52 -8.79
CA GLY A 114 -2.60 16.69 -10.16
C GLY A 114 -1.81 15.84 -11.15
N ASP A 115 -2.36 15.73 -12.35
CA ASP A 115 -1.65 15.19 -13.50
C ASP A 115 -0.57 16.19 -13.96
N VAL A 116 0.62 15.68 -14.32
CA VAL A 116 1.78 16.49 -14.73
C VAL A 116 1.68 16.98 -16.17
#